data_AF-A0A920KC84-F1
#
_entry.id   AF-A0A920KC84-F1
#
_cell.length_a   1.000
_cell.length_b   1.000
_cell.length_c   1.000
_cell.angle_alpha   90.00
_cell.angle_beta   90.00
_cell.angle_gamma   90.00
#
_symmetry.space_group_name_H-M   'P 1'
#
loop_
_entity.id
_entity.type
_entity.pdbx_description
1 polymer ?
#
loop_
_entity_poly.entity_id
_entity_poly.type
_entity_poly.pdbx_seq_one_letter_code
_entity_poly.pdbx_strand_id
1 'polypeptide(L)' 'MNSSVSINKLVKPLVEKLLEDATYLNLGIDSTEGGGKIIDAGINYDGCLESVD' A
#
# COMPACT_ATOMS: atom_id res chain seq x y z
N MET A 1 -5.31 27.25 -15.01
CA MET A 1 -6.07 26.36 -14.10
C MET A 1 -5.08 25.78 -13.11
N ASN A 2 -5.12 26.17 -11.84
CA ASN A 2 -4.26 25.59 -10.81
C ASN A 2 -5.08 24.52 -10.09
N SER A 3 -5.26 23.37 -10.74
CA SER A 3 -5.90 22.21 -10.13
C SER A 3 -4.93 21.66 -9.10
N SER A 4 -5.12 22.04 -7.83
CA SER A 4 -4.38 21.47 -6.70
C SER A 4 -4.54 19.96 -6.74
N VAL A 5 -3.46 19.26 -7.10
CA VAL A 5 -3.43 17.80 -7.17
C VAL A 5 -3.33 17.28 -5.74
N SER A 6 -4.32 16.49 -5.33
CA SER A 6 -4.21 15.75 -4.08
C SER A 6 -3.28 14.55 -4.30
N ILE A 7 -2.10 14.60 -3.70
CA ILE A 7 -1.12 13.50 -3.75
C ILE A 7 -1.76 12.21 -3.22
N ASN A 8 -2.49 12.27 -2.09
CA ASN A 8 -3.17 11.10 -1.53
C ASN A 8 -4.17 10.48 -2.51
N LYS A 9 -4.92 11.30 -3.26
CA LYS A 9 -5.84 10.80 -4.28
C LYS A 9 -5.11 10.19 -5.47
N LEU A 10 -3.96 10.75 -5.84
CA LEU A 10 -3.10 10.24 -6.92
C LEU A 10 -2.51 8.86 -6.58
N VAL A 11 -2.04 8.68 -5.34
CA VAL A 11 -1.35 7.44 -4.92
C VAL A 11 -2.30 6.35 -4.43
N LYS A 12 -3.58 6.66 -4.17
CA LYS A 12 -4.56 5.69 -3.67
C LYS A 12 -4.63 4.40 -4.52
N PRO A 13 -4.67 4.45 -5.86
CA PRO A 13 -4.69 3.24 -6.68
C PRO A 13 -3.44 2.37 -6.51
N LEU A 14 -2.28 2.97 -6.23
CA LEU A 14 -1.06 2.21 -5.95
C LEU A 14 -1.18 1.46 -4.62
N VAL A 15 -1.73 2.11 -3.59
CA VAL A 15 -1.97 1.45 -2.30
C VAL A 15 -3.01 0.34 -2.42
N GLU A 16 -4.05 0.53 -3.23
CA GLU A 16 -5.04 -0.52 -3.52
C GLU A 16 -4.38 -1.72 -4.20
N LYS A 17 -3.49 -1.49 -5.18
CA LYS A 17 -2.71 -2.56 -5.81
C LYS A 17 -1.78 -3.28 -4.82
N LEU A 18 -1.12 -2.56 -3.91
CA LEU A 18 -0.30 -3.19 -2.86
C LEU A 18 -1.12 -4.12 -1.94
N LEU A 19 -2.40 -3.79 -1.70
CA LEU A 19 -3.30 -4.65 -0.92
C LEU A 19 -3.74 -5.89 -1.71
N GLU A 20 -3.99 -5.74 -3.02
CA GLU A 20 -4.32 -6.86 -3.92
C GLU A 20 -3.15 -7.83 -4.05
N ASP A 21 -1.93 -7.32 -4.17
CA ASP A 21 -0.71 -8.08 -4.38
C ASP A 21 0.01 -8.44 -3.07
N ALA A 22 -0.59 -8.18 -1.90
CA ALA A 22 0.08 -8.27 -0.59
C ALA A 22 0.76 -9.63 -0.34
N THR A 23 0.14 -10.74 -0.75
CA THR A 23 0.75 -12.07 -0.63
C THR A 23 1.95 -12.24 -1.55
N TYR A 24 1.88 -11.74 -2.79
CA TYR A 24 2.99 -11.81 -3.75
C TYR A 24 4.17 -10.95 -3.31
N LEU A 25 3.89 -9.80 -2.70
CA LEU A 25 4.89 -8.85 -2.23
C LEU A 25 5.41 -9.14 -0.81
N ASN A 26 5.01 -10.26 -0.20
CA ASN A 26 5.32 -10.62 1.18
C ASN A 26 5.01 -9.48 2.17
N LEU A 27 3.81 -8.90 2.09
CA LEU A 27 3.33 -7.84 2.97
C LEU A 27 2.39 -8.38 4.05
N GLY A 28 2.55 -7.88 5.27
CA GLY A 28 1.61 -8.11 6.35
C GLY A 28 0.48 -7.08 6.32
N ILE A 29 -0.78 -7.52 6.28
CA ILE A 29 -1.94 -6.63 6.31
C ILE A 29 -2.70 -6.83 7.62
N ASP A 30 -2.84 -5.76 8.39
CA ASP A 30 -3.68 -5.72 9.59
C ASP A 30 -4.70 -4.58 9.50
N SER A 31 -5.76 -4.65 10.30
CA SER A 31 -6.78 -3.62 10.41
C SER A 31 -6.99 -3.22 11.88
N THR A 32 -7.00 -1.92 12.13
CA THR A 32 -7.29 -1.39 13.47
C THR A 32 -8.79 -1.36 13.73
N GLU A 33 -9.19 -1.30 15.00
CA GLU A 33 -10.60 -1.19 15.40
C GLU A 33 -11.33 0.01 14.76
N GLY A 34 -10.60 1.08 14.43
CA GLY A 34 -11.11 2.27 13.75
C GLY A 34 -11.18 2.15 12.21
N GLY A 35 -10.90 0.97 11.65
CA GLY A 35 -10.93 0.74 10.20
C GLY A 35 -9.68 1.22 9.44
N GLY A 36 -8.64 1.64 10.16
CA GLY A 36 -7.33 1.93 9.55
C GLY A 36 -6.65 0.63 9.11
N LYS A 37 -5.95 0.66 7.98
CA LYS A 37 -5.15 -0.48 7.51
C LYS A 37 -3.67 -0.24 7.81
N ILE A 38 -3.01 -1.25 8.35
CA ILE A 38 -1.56 -1.28 8.55
C ILE A 38 -0.98 -2.22 7.51
N ILE A 39 0.01 -1.73 6.75
CA ILE A 39 0.74 -2.48 5.74
C ILE A 39 2.17 -2.60 6.24
N ASP A 40 2.55 -3.78 6.70
CA ASP A 40 3.89 -4.11 7.16
C ASP A 40 4.72 -4.63 5.96
N ALA A 41 5.68 -3.82 5.53
CA ALA A 41 6.57 -4.10 4.41
C ALA A 41 8.03 -4.37 4.85
N GLY A 42 8.28 -4.64 6.14
CA GLY A 42 9.66 -4.84 6.62
C GLY A 42 9.91 -5.00 8.13
N ILE A 43 8.87 -4.96 8.98
CA ILE A 43 9.01 -5.13 10.44
C ILE A 43 8.94 -6.61 10.81
N ASN A 44 7.85 -7.30 10.47
CA ASN A 44 7.65 -8.74 10.72
C ASN A 44 7.54 -9.56 9.44
N TYR A 45 7.49 -8.88 8.30
CA TYR A 45 7.42 -9.48 6.98
C TYR A 45 8.62 -8.98 6.16
N ASP A 46 9.15 -9.84 5.30
CA ASP A 46 10.36 -9.53 4.55
C ASP A 46 10.15 -8.44 3.49
N GLY A 47 8.91 -8.23 3.05
CA GLY A 47 8.61 -7.43 1.87
C GLY A 47 9.23 -8.02 0.60
N CYS A 48 9.22 -7.25 -0.48
CA CYS A 48 9.86 -7.65 -1.73
C CYS A 48 10.22 -6.43 -2.58
N LEU A 49 11.22 -6.57 -3.45
CA LEU A 49 11.43 -5.67 -4.58
C LEU A 49 10.39 -6.02 -5.65
N GLU A 50 9.40 -5.15 -5.84
CA GLU A 50 8.47 -5.28 -6.97
C GLU A 50 9.23 -5.04 -8.29
N SER A 51 9.02 -5.91 -9.29
CA SER A 51 9.51 -5.62 -10.64
C SER A 51 8.61 -4.56 -11.26
N VAL A 52 9.18 -3.40 -11.56
CA VAL A 52 8.53 -2.40 -12.42
C VAL A 52 8.58 -2.90 -13.87
N ASP A 53 7.47 -3.44 -14.36
CA ASP A 53 7.20 -3.60 -15.80
C ASP A 53 6.63 -2.29 -16.38
#